data_AF-A0AAT9WIM9-F1
#
_entry.id   AF-A0AAT9WIM9-F1
#
_cell.length_a   1.000
_cell.length_b   1.000
_cell.length_c   1.000
_cell.angle_alpha   90.00
_cell.angle_beta   90.00
_cell.angle_gamma   90.00
#
_symmetry.space_group_name_H-M   'P 1'
#
loop_
_entity.id
_entity.type
_entity.pdbx_description
1 polymer ?
#
loop_
_entity_poly.entity_id
_entity_poly.type
_entity_poly.pdbx_seq_one_letter_code
_entity_poly.pdbx_strand_id
1 'polypeptide(L)'
;MTTDPSTIGAASPDDDKAHLTRSEAKEITRDEGDTELTAFVAALQMQRPVSTDKAALLLEHVIKETMSATVGWLEGQMRADHWDQFLSEGETLTDVAQRAHKYLESNQGVELFNLFAKTFAKTTGEMFD
;
A
#
# COMPACT_ATOMS: atom_id res chain seq x y z
N MET A 1 -29.05 -49.25 -25.18
CA MET A 1 -27.64 -49.62 -24.96
C MET A 1 -26.82 -48.39 -25.28
N THR A 2 -26.62 -47.48 -24.33
CA THR A 2 -25.61 -47.53 -23.26
C THR A 2 -24.22 -47.70 -23.86
N THR A 3 -23.44 -46.63 -23.83
CA THR A 3 -22.23 -46.54 -22.99
C THR A 3 -21.86 -45.07 -22.84
N ASP A 4 -22.14 -44.57 -21.63
CA ASP A 4 -21.50 -43.44 -20.98
C ASP A 4 -20.08 -43.88 -20.57
N PRO A 5 -19.00 -43.17 -20.94
CA PRO A 5 -17.74 -43.30 -20.23
C PRO A 5 -17.60 -42.15 -19.23
N SER A 6 -18.10 -42.39 -18.03
CA SER A 6 -17.62 -41.69 -16.83
C SER A 6 -16.17 -42.09 -16.53
N THR A 7 -15.44 -41.15 -15.90
CA THR A 7 -14.09 -41.25 -15.33
C THR A 7 -12.93 -40.94 -16.29
N ILE A 8 -12.38 -39.71 -16.20
CA ILE A 8 -11.17 -39.32 -15.44
C ILE A 8 -11.39 -37.83 -15.10
N GLY A 9 -11.54 -37.37 -13.85
CA GLY A 9 -10.63 -37.67 -12.75
C GLY A 9 -9.31 -36.91 -12.89
N ALA A 10 -9.33 -35.66 -13.37
CA ALA A 10 -8.18 -34.75 -13.31
C ALA A 10 -8.63 -33.46 -12.62
N ALA A 11 -8.87 -33.56 -11.31
CA ALA A 11 -8.56 -32.43 -10.45
C ALA A 11 -7.03 -32.32 -10.47
N SER A 12 -6.51 -31.47 -11.36
CA SER A 12 -5.15 -30.97 -11.23
C SER A 12 -5.21 -29.78 -10.26
N PRO A 13 -4.65 -29.90 -9.04
CA PRO A 13 -4.51 -28.78 -8.13
C PRO A 13 -3.23 -28.03 -8.52
N ASP A 14 -3.25 -27.32 -9.64
CA ASP A 14 -2.09 -26.58 -10.12
C ASP A 14 -2.58 -25.30 -10.82
N ASP A 15 -3.13 -24.39 -10.01
CA ASP A 15 -2.69 -22.99 -9.98
C ASP A 15 -3.33 -22.38 -8.71
N ASP A 16 -2.84 -22.81 -7.54
CA ASP A 16 -3.01 -22.03 -6.30
C ASP A 16 -2.11 -20.79 -6.39
N LYS A 17 -2.22 -20.02 -7.49
CA LYS A 17 -2.03 -18.58 -7.39
C LYS A 17 -3.25 -18.11 -6.65
N ALA A 18 -3.21 -18.26 -5.32
CA ALA A 18 -4.05 -17.48 -4.43
C ALA A 18 -3.77 -16.01 -4.77
N HIS A 19 -4.51 -15.50 -5.76
CA HIS A 19 -4.62 -14.09 -6.03
C HIS A 19 -5.16 -13.52 -4.74
N LEU A 20 -4.25 -12.94 -3.95
CA LEU A 20 -4.64 -12.25 -2.74
C LEU A 20 -5.73 -11.27 -3.17
N THR A 21 -6.90 -11.35 -2.54
CA THR A 21 -7.87 -10.27 -2.72
C THR A 21 -7.21 -8.98 -2.27
N ARG A 22 -7.59 -7.84 -2.86
CA ARG A 22 -7.04 -6.53 -2.45
C ARG A 22 -7.14 -6.30 -0.94
N SER A 23 -8.15 -6.87 -0.29
CA SER A 23 -8.32 -6.86 1.16
C SER A 23 -7.26 -7.71 1.87
N GLU A 24 -6.99 -8.94 1.41
CA GLU A 24 -5.93 -9.79 1.98
C GLU A 24 -4.53 -9.22 1.75
N ALA A 25 -4.29 -8.62 0.59
CA ALA A 25 -3.04 -7.92 0.32
C ALA A 25 -2.84 -6.70 1.24
N LYS A 26 -3.91 -5.96 1.51
CA LYS A 26 -3.87 -4.84 2.47
C LYS A 26 -3.58 -5.35 3.88
N GLU A 27 -4.17 -6.47 4.27
CA GLU A 27 -3.95 -7.09 5.58
C GLU A 27 -2.52 -7.62 5.73
N ILE A 28 -1.98 -8.30 4.71
CA ILE A 28 -0.59 -8.80 4.69
C ILE A 28 0.42 -7.66 4.64
N THR A 29 0.20 -6.65 3.79
CA THR A 29 1.09 -5.48 3.73
C THR A 29 1.11 -4.73 5.06
N ARG A 30 -0.02 -4.75 5.77
CA ARG A 30 -0.13 -4.15 7.10
C ARG A 30 0.56 -4.97 8.17
N ASP A 31 0.45 -6.30 8.13
CA ASP A 31 1.08 -7.20 9.11
C ASP A 31 2.60 -7.32 8.89
N GLU A 32 3.03 -7.54 7.64
CA GLU A 32 4.45 -7.61 7.26
C GLU A 32 5.13 -6.23 7.30
N GLY A 33 4.39 -5.17 7.00
CA GLY A 33 4.91 -3.80 6.92
C GLY A 33 4.58 -2.91 8.12
N ASP A 34 4.05 -3.47 9.23
CA ASP A 34 3.61 -2.67 10.38
C ASP A 34 4.76 -1.82 10.96
N THR A 35 5.97 -2.37 10.99
CA THR A 35 7.16 -1.68 11.50
C THR A 35 7.56 -0.51 10.60
N GLU A 36 7.64 -0.73 9.29
CA GLU A 36 7.99 0.29 8.30
C GLU A 36 6.89 1.35 8.15
N LEU A 37 5.61 0.94 8.23
CA LEU A 37 4.47 1.86 8.29
C LEU A 37 4.48 2.72 9.55
N THR A 38 4.78 2.12 10.69
CA THR A 38 4.90 2.85 11.96
C THR A 38 6.06 3.84 11.90
N ALA A 39 7.18 3.44 11.29
CA ALA A 39 8.32 4.33 11.05
C ALA A 39 7.96 5.49 10.13
N PHE A 40 7.18 5.25 9.07
CA PHE A 40 6.66 6.29 8.19
C PHE A 40 5.74 7.25 8.93
N VAL A 41 4.75 6.74 9.69
CA VAL A 41 3.84 7.57 10.51
C VAL A 41 4.63 8.42 11.50
N ALA A 42 5.66 7.85 12.14
CA ALA A 42 6.53 8.59 13.05
C ALA A 42 7.32 9.70 12.34
N ALA A 43 7.78 9.45 11.11
CA ALA A 43 8.52 10.41 10.30
C ALA A 43 7.67 11.61 9.84
N LEU A 44 6.34 11.48 9.80
CA LEU A 44 5.43 12.59 9.55
C LEU A 44 5.47 13.64 10.68
N GLN A 45 5.93 13.24 11.87
CA GLN A 45 6.05 14.09 13.06
C GLN A 45 4.78 14.90 13.34
N MET A 46 3.62 14.31 13.07
CA MET A 46 2.33 14.94 13.34
C MET A 46 2.09 14.96 14.84
N GLN A 47 1.56 16.06 15.38
CA GLN A 47 1.20 16.13 16.79
C GLN A 47 0.12 15.11 17.16
N ARG A 48 -0.78 14.80 16.22
CA ARG A 48 -1.72 13.69 16.29
C ARG A 48 -1.37 12.72 15.16
N PRO A 49 -0.70 11.60 15.47
CA PRO A 49 -0.31 10.66 14.43
C PRO A 49 -1.56 10.06 13.77
N VAL A 50 -1.53 9.97 12.45
CA VAL A 50 -2.54 9.22 11.69
C VAL A 50 -2.39 7.72 11.95
N SER A 51 -3.49 6.98 11.79
CA SER A 51 -3.42 5.52 11.87
C SER A 51 -2.57 4.96 10.73
N THR A 52 -1.91 3.82 10.98
CA THR A 52 -1.14 3.10 9.96
C THR A 52 -1.99 2.74 8.73
N ASP A 53 -3.30 2.52 8.89
CA ASP A 53 -4.23 2.30 7.77
C ASP A 53 -4.30 3.52 6.81
N LYS A 54 -4.35 4.73 7.37
CA LYS A 54 -4.38 5.96 6.57
C LYS A 54 -3.06 6.18 5.85
N ALA A 55 -1.96 5.90 6.52
CA ALA A 55 -0.63 5.98 5.91
C ALA A 55 -0.44 4.94 4.80
N ALA A 56 -0.91 3.70 5.00
CA ALA A 56 -0.90 2.65 4.00
C ALA A 56 -1.73 3.00 2.76
N LEU A 57 -2.90 3.65 2.93
CA LEU A 57 -3.70 4.15 1.81
C LEU A 57 -2.93 5.17 0.98
N LEU A 58 -2.26 6.13 1.62
CA LEU A 58 -1.43 7.11 0.92
C LEU A 58 -0.33 6.43 0.10
N LEU A 59 0.36 5.43 0.67
CA LEU A 59 1.39 4.66 -0.04
C LEU A 59 0.83 3.85 -1.21
N GLU A 60 -0.37 3.28 -1.07
CA GLU A 60 -1.05 2.60 -2.17
C GLU A 60 -1.29 3.57 -3.34
N HIS A 61 -1.72 4.81 -3.06
CA HIS A 61 -1.86 5.84 -4.10
C HIS A 61 -0.52 6.18 -4.75
N VAL A 62 0.56 6.31 -3.97
CA VAL A 62 1.91 6.58 -4.48
C VAL A 62 2.41 5.48 -5.43
N ILE A 63 2.12 4.22 -5.11
CA ILE A 63 2.50 3.05 -5.94
C ILE A 63 1.68 3.00 -7.22
N LYS A 64 0.38 3.25 -7.14
CA LYS A 64 -0.50 3.31 -8.32
C LYS A 64 -0.11 4.41 -9.29
N GLU A 65 0.26 5.58 -8.76
CA GLU A 65 0.74 6.71 -9.56
C GLU A 65 2.22 6.57 -9.97
N THR A 66 2.81 5.40 -9.73
CA THR A 66 4.14 5.00 -10.23
C THR A 66 5.21 6.06 -9.98
N MET A 67 5.35 6.50 -8.72
CA MET A 67 6.41 7.42 -8.24
C MET A 67 6.30 8.91 -8.56
N SER A 68 5.18 9.41 -9.10
CA SER A 68 4.96 10.87 -9.24
C SER A 68 4.57 11.58 -7.93
N ALA A 69 5.01 11.06 -6.78
CA ALA A 69 4.64 11.55 -5.46
C ALA A 69 5.41 12.81 -5.07
N THR A 70 5.19 13.90 -5.79
CA THR A 70 5.69 15.22 -5.42
C THR A 70 4.99 15.74 -4.16
N VAL A 71 5.60 16.70 -3.45
CA VAL A 71 4.98 17.34 -2.27
C VAL A 71 3.57 17.86 -2.57
N GLY A 72 3.37 18.51 -3.72
CA GLY A 72 2.06 19.04 -4.10
C GLY A 72 1.02 17.95 -4.38
N TRP A 73 1.45 16.84 -4.98
CA TRP A 73 0.57 15.68 -5.17
C TRP A 73 0.23 15.00 -3.84
N LEU A 74 1.22 14.80 -2.95
CA LEU A 74 1.02 14.23 -1.62
C LEU A 74 0.06 15.08 -0.79
N GLU A 75 0.23 16.42 -0.80
CA GLU A 75 -0.68 17.33 -0.12
C GLU A 75 -2.11 17.23 -0.66
N GLY A 76 -2.25 17.21 -1.99
CA GLY A 76 -3.55 17.05 -2.66
C GLY A 76 -4.22 15.73 -2.29
N GLN A 77 -3.46 14.64 -2.27
CA GLN A 77 -3.94 13.32 -1.89
C GLN A 77 -4.33 13.26 -0.40
N MET A 78 -3.49 13.78 0.49
CA MET A 78 -3.79 13.88 1.93
C MET A 78 -5.06 14.70 2.17
N ARG A 79 -5.28 15.79 1.42
CA ARG A 79 -6.49 16.60 1.49
C ARG A 79 -7.72 15.83 1.01
N ALA A 80 -7.61 15.10 -0.11
CA ALA A 80 -8.66 14.23 -0.61
C ALA A 80 -9.02 13.11 0.38
N ASP A 81 -8.01 12.61 1.10
CA ASP A 81 -8.17 11.63 2.17
C ASP A 81 -8.61 12.21 3.53
N HIS A 82 -8.92 13.51 3.57
CA HIS A 82 -9.35 14.24 4.77
C HIS A 82 -8.34 14.23 5.92
N TRP A 83 -7.05 14.35 5.63
CA TRP A 83 -6.02 14.40 6.67
C TRP A 83 -6.04 15.69 7.49
N ASP A 84 -6.68 16.75 6.97
CA ASP A 84 -6.88 18.04 7.64
C ASP A 84 -7.48 17.88 9.06
N GLN A 85 -8.31 16.85 9.29
CA GLN A 85 -8.92 16.59 10.60
C GLN A 85 -7.92 16.14 11.69
N PHE A 86 -6.74 15.65 11.29
CA PHE A 86 -5.68 15.18 12.17
C PHE A 86 -4.61 16.23 12.42
N LEU A 87 -4.67 17.37 11.73
CA LEU A 87 -3.75 18.48 11.96
C LEU A 87 -4.03 19.13 13.32
N SER A 88 -2.96 19.46 14.04
CA SER A 88 -3.05 20.32 15.21
C SER A 88 -2.84 21.79 14.83
N GLU A 89 -3.13 22.69 15.77
CA GLU A 89 -3.02 24.13 15.54
C GLU A 89 -1.59 24.51 15.14
N GLY A 90 -1.43 25.09 13.94
CA GLY A 90 -0.13 25.48 13.38
C GLY A 90 0.55 24.42 12.49
N GLU A 91 -0.02 23.22 12.34
CA GLU A 91 0.41 22.25 11.33
C GLU A 91 -0.33 22.48 10.01
N THR A 92 0.36 22.26 8.88
CA THR A 92 -0.26 22.31 7.56
C THR A 92 -0.09 20.98 6.84
N LEU A 93 -1.02 20.65 5.92
CA LEU A 93 -0.84 19.47 5.06
C LEU A 93 0.44 19.57 4.23
N THR A 94 0.87 20.78 3.86
CA THR A 94 2.10 20.99 3.10
C THR A 94 3.32 20.56 3.92
N ASP A 95 3.40 20.89 5.21
CA ASP A 95 4.48 20.44 6.10
C ASP A 95 4.50 18.91 6.23
N VAL A 96 3.33 18.30 6.41
CA VAL A 96 3.20 16.84 6.51
C VAL A 96 3.60 16.17 5.18
N ALA A 97 3.16 16.72 4.06
CA ALA A 97 3.50 16.24 2.72
C ALA A 97 5.01 16.38 2.43
N GLN A 98 5.66 17.46 2.88
CA GLN A 98 7.11 17.62 2.77
C GLN A 98 7.86 16.55 3.56
N ARG A 99 7.42 16.25 4.79
CA ARG A 99 8.02 15.18 5.61
C ARG A 99 7.79 13.81 4.99
N ALA A 100 6.59 13.55 4.47
CA ALA A 100 6.27 12.33 3.75
C ALA A 100 7.17 12.15 2.52
N HIS A 101 7.29 13.20 1.69
CA HIS A 101 8.17 13.21 0.52
C HIS A 101 9.62 12.90 0.90
N LYS A 102 10.15 13.62 1.90
CA LYS A 102 11.51 13.42 2.39
C LYS A 102 11.73 12.00 2.91
N TYR A 103 10.74 11.41 3.57
CA TYR A 103 10.83 10.02 4.02
C TYR A 103 10.85 9.06 2.83
N LEU A 104 9.96 9.24 1.85
CA LEU A 104 9.88 8.41 0.64
C LEU A 104 11.17 8.46 -0.20
N GLU A 105 11.87 9.59 -0.20
CA GLU A 105 13.19 9.75 -0.84
C GLU A 105 14.34 9.13 -0.04
N SER A 106 14.13 8.78 1.24
CA SER A 106 15.14 8.15 2.07
C SER A 106 15.25 6.64 1.81
N ASN A 107 16.36 6.02 2.19
CA ASN A 107 16.53 4.57 2.09
C ASN A 107 15.38 3.79 2.76
N GLN A 108 14.89 4.26 3.91
CA GLN A 108 13.78 3.62 4.62
C GLN A 108 12.46 3.73 3.83
N GLY A 109 12.24 4.87 3.16
CA GLY A 109 11.09 5.06 2.28
C GLY A 109 11.15 4.16 1.05
N VAL A 110 12.33 3.96 0.47
CA VAL A 110 12.55 3.02 -0.63
C VAL A 110 12.29 1.58 -0.19
N GLU A 111 12.73 1.18 1.00
CA GLU A 111 12.44 -0.15 1.57
C GLU A 111 10.94 -0.37 1.78
N LEU A 112 10.26 0.61 2.38
CA LEU A 112 8.81 0.60 2.56
C LEU A 112 8.08 0.52 1.21
N PHE A 113 8.50 1.31 0.22
CA PHE A 113 7.92 1.28 -1.11
C PHE A 113 8.12 -0.09 -1.77
N ASN A 114 9.32 -0.67 -1.67
CA ASN A 114 9.60 -1.99 -2.22
C ASN A 114 8.78 -3.09 -1.54
N LEU A 115 8.57 -3.02 -0.23
CA LEU A 115 7.72 -3.95 0.51
C LEU A 115 6.27 -3.88 0.01
N PHE A 116 5.73 -2.66 -0.10
CA PHE A 116 4.39 -2.47 -0.62
C PHE A 116 4.29 -2.89 -2.09
N ALA A 117 5.19 -2.45 -2.96
CA ALA A 117 5.19 -2.80 -4.37
C ALA A 117 5.26 -4.33 -4.59
N LYS A 118 6.09 -5.03 -3.81
CA LYS A 118 6.17 -6.50 -3.84
C LYS A 118 4.87 -7.16 -3.41
N THR A 119 4.20 -6.63 -2.40
CA THR A 119 2.94 -7.19 -1.88
C THR A 119 1.78 -6.92 -2.83
N PHE A 120 1.70 -5.71 -3.40
CA PHE A 120 0.71 -5.37 -4.42
C PHE A 120 0.95 -6.13 -5.73
N ALA A 121 2.20 -6.35 -6.16
CA ALA A 121 2.51 -7.17 -7.33
C ALA A 121 2.06 -8.64 -7.17
N LYS A 122 2.15 -9.20 -5.96
CA LYS A 122 1.61 -10.54 -5.65
C LYS A 122 0.07 -10.59 -5.73
N THR A 123 -0.60 -9.45 -5.60
CA THR A 123 -2.07 -9.32 -5.61
C THR A 123 -2.62 -9.31 -7.03
N THR A 124 -1.96 -8.58 -7.95
CA THR A 124 -2.45 -8.39 -9.32
C THR A 124 -2.10 -9.51 -10.28
N GLY A 125 -1.12 -10.37 -9.98
CA GLY A 125 -0.74 -11.47 -10.89
C GLY A 125 -0.18 -11.00 -12.25
N GLU A 126 -0.07 -9.70 -12.50
CA GLU A 126 0.68 -9.12 -13.59
C GLU A 126 2.11 -8.91 -13.11
N MET A 127 3.01 -9.78 -13.58
CA MET A 127 4.40 -9.37 -13.79
C MET A 127 4.33 -8.14 -14.69
N PHE A 128 4.79 -6.99 -14.20
CA PHE A 128 5.23 -5.92 -15.08
C PHE A 128 6.40 -6.51 -15.90
N ASP A 129 6.11 -6.93 -17.13
CA ASP A 129 7.11 -7.28 -18.17
C ASP A 129 7.70 -5.99 -18.76
#